data_AF-A0A6G3ZXA7-F1
#
_entry.id   AF-A0A6G3ZXA7-F1
#
_cell.length_a   1.000
_cell.length_b   1.000
_cell.length_c   1.000
_cell.angle_alpha   90.00
_cell.angle_beta   90.00
_cell.angle_gamma   90.00
#
_symmetry.space_group_name_H-M   'P 1'
#
loop_
_entity.id
_entity.type
_entity.pdbx_description
1 polymer ?
#
loop_
_entity_poly.entity_id
_entity_poly.type
_entity_poly.pdbx_seq_one_letter_code
_entity_poly.pdbx_strand_id
1 'polypeptide(L)' 'MNGQVRNDIKPGIEVNIVLKQDQRSGKLTRGVVKDLLTNSPNHPHGIKVRLVDGQVGRVKQILTNHN' A
#
# COMPACT_ATOMS: atom_id res chain seq x y z
N MET A 1 11.02 -0.72 1.48
CA MET A 1 10.68 0.57 0.84
C MET A 1 9.42 1.16 1.49
N ASN A 2 9.25 2.50 1.50
CA ASN A 2 8.24 3.21 2.31
C ASN A 2 6.87 3.43 1.64
N GLY A 3 6.67 2.93 0.41
CA GLY A 3 5.38 2.95 -0.29
C GLY A 3 4.89 4.31 -0.77
N GLN A 4 5.76 5.33 -0.83
CA GLN A 4 5.42 6.68 -1.31
C GLN A 4 5.53 6.81 -2.83
N VAL A 5 6.38 6.01 -3.45
CA VAL A 5 6.64 6.05 -4.89
C VAL A 5 5.77 5.01 -5.60
N ARG A 6 5.03 5.44 -6.62
CA ARG A 6 4.14 4.59 -7.41
C ARG A 6 4.88 3.49 -8.14
N ASN A 7 6.08 3.78 -8.68
CA ASN A 7 6.89 2.81 -9.43
C ASN A 7 7.33 1.60 -8.58
N ASP A 8 7.45 1.77 -7.28
CA ASP A 8 7.84 0.71 -6.34
C ASP A 8 6.66 -0.23 -6.04
N ILE A 9 5.44 0.12 -6.49
CA ILE A 9 4.21 -0.61 -6.19
C ILE A 9 3.60 -1.13 -7.47
N LYS A 10 3.44 -2.46 -7.55
CA LYS A 10 2.81 -3.14 -8.68
C LYS A 10 1.72 -4.08 -8.17
N PRO A 11 0.65 -4.34 -8.93
CA PRO A 11 -0.26 -5.44 -8.63
C PRO A 11 0.51 -6.75 -8.41
N GLY A 12 0.11 -7.55 -7.43
CA GLY A 12 0.75 -8.81 -7.06
C GLY A 12 1.85 -8.72 -6.00
N ILE A 13 2.31 -7.52 -5.63
CA ILE A 13 3.29 -7.38 -4.54
C ILE A 13 2.62 -7.39 -3.17
N GLU A 14 3.39 -7.81 -2.16
CA GLU A 14 2.92 -7.84 -0.78
C GLU A 14 3.28 -6.54 -0.06
N VAL A 15 2.30 -5.97 0.62
CA VAL A 15 2.39 -4.68 1.28
C VAL A 15 1.72 -4.70 2.65
N ASN A 16 2.17 -3.80 3.52
CA ASN A 16 1.40 -3.37 4.67
C ASN A 16 0.72 -2.03 4.34
N ILE A 17 -0.59 -1.99 4.48
CA ILE A 17 -1.39 -0.78 4.34
C ILE A 17 -1.97 -0.34 5.68
N VAL A 18 -2.21 0.96 5.82
CA VAL A 18 -3.10 1.47 6.88
C VAL A 18 -4.49 1.69 6.29
N LEU A 19 -5.50 1.07 6.91
CA LEU A 19 -6.91 1.28 6.57
C LEU A 19 -7.40 2.59 7.16
N LYS A 20 -8.49 3.15 6.61
CA LYS A 20 -9.07 4.41 7.14
C LYS A 20 -9.42 4.30 8.62
N GLN A 21 -10.02 3.17 9.04
CA GLN A 21 -10.37 2.90 10.43
C GLN A 21 -9.14 2.82 11.36
N ASP A 22 -8.00 2.39 10.81
CA ASP A 22 -6.76 2.19 11.56
C ASP A 22 -5.80 3.40 11.50
N GLN A 23 -6.20 4.52 10.88
CA GLN A 23 -5.33 5.70 10.79
C GLN A 23 -4.96 6.29 12.16
N ARG A 24 -5.84 6.14 13.16
CA ARG A 24 -5.58 6.59 14.54
C ARG A 24 -4.76 5.58 15.34
N SER A 25 -5.02 4.29 15.16
CA SER A 25 -4.33 3.21 15.88
C SER A 25 -2.94 2.92 15.30
N GLY A 26 -2.70 3.28 14.04
CA GLY A 26 -1.49 2.94 13.31
C GLY A 26 -1.42 1.45 12.93
N LYS A 27 -2.50 0.68 13.16
CA LYS A 27 -2.53 -0.75 12.83
C LYS A 27 -2.34 -0.94 11.34
N LEU A 28 -1.42 -1.83 10.99
CA LEU A 28 -1.13 -2.19 9.62
C LEU A 28 -1.82 -3.49 9.26
N THR A 29 -2.38 -3.53 8.06
CA THR A 29 -2.98 -4.71 7.45
C THR A 29 -2.08 -5.18 6.33
N ARG A 30 -1.64 -6.43 6.41
CA ARG A 30 -0.85 -7.10 5.39
C ARG A 30 -1.77 -7.61 4.28
N GLY A 31 -1.34 -7.47 3.03
CA GLY A 31 -2.00 -8.14 1.92
C GLY A 31 -1.33 -7.88 0.58
N VAL A 32 -1.93 -8.43 -0.47
CA VAL A 32 -1.42 -8.35 -1.84
C VAL A 32 -2.14 -7.24 -2.60
N VAL A 33 -1.39 -6.39 -3.29
CA VAL A 33 -1.95 -5.29 -4.10
C VAL A 33 -2.72 -5.86 -5.29
N LYS A 34 -3.97 -5.41 -5.45
CA LYS A 34 -4.80 -5.64 -6.64
C LYS A 34 -4.74 -4.44 -7.59
N ASP A 35 -5.16 -3.28 -7.11
CA ASP A 35 -5.24 -2.06 -7.92
C ASP A 35 -4.51 -0.90 -7.25
N LEU A 36 -3.87 -0.03 -8.04
CA LEU A 36 -3.34 1.25 -7.57
C LEU A 36 -4.35 2.37 -7.84
N LEU A 37 -4.75 3.09 -6.79
CA LEU A 37 -5.80 4.11 -6.82
C LEU A 37 -5.26 5.56 -6.79
N THR A 38 -3.93 5.74 -6.76
CA THR A 38 -3.29 7.09 -6.77
C THR A 38 -2.55 7.31 -8.07
N ASN A 39 -2.96 8.30 -8.87
CA ASN A 39 -2.33 8.57 -10.17
C ASN A 39 -0.96 9.25 -10.07
N SER A 40 -0.74 10.07 -9.03
CA SER A 40 0.53 10.77 -8.84
C SER A 40 1.71 9.80 -8.63
N PRO A 41 2.89 10.10 -9.18
CA PRO A 41 4.06 9.23 -9.08
C PRO A 41 4.66 9.18 -7.66
N ASN A 42 4.47 10.24 -6.87
CA ASN A 42 4.88 10.32 -5.47
C ASN A 42 3.70 10.85 -4.63
N HIS A 43 3.50 10.28 -3.45
CA HIS A 43 2.49 10.73 -2.50
C HIS A 43 3.01 10.67 -1.05
N PRO A 44 2.96 11.77 -0.28
CA PRO A 44 3.63 11.88 1.02
C PRO A 44 3.11 10.86 2.06
N HIS A 45 1.82 10.55 2.01
CA HIS A 45 1.20 9.61 2.94
C HIS A 45 1.25 8.14 2.51
N GLY A 46 1.84 7.86 1.34
CA GLY A 46 1.82 6.56 0.68
C GLY A 46 0.82 6.48 -0.48
N ILE A 47 1.07 5.56 -1.39
CA ILE A 47 0.18 5.27 -2.52
C ILE A 47 -1.08 4.57 -2.01
N LYS A 48 -2.25 5.03 -2.47
CA LYS A 48 -3.52 4.37 -2.17
C LYS A 48 -3.66 3.14 -3.06
N VAL A 49 -3.96 2.01 -2.46
CA VAL A 49 -4.15 0.73 -3.16
C VAL A 49 -5.42 0.02 -2.68
N ARG A 50 -5.91 -0.88 -3.53
CA ARG A 50 -6.87 -1.92 -3.17
C ARG A 50 -6.13 -3.25 -3.05
N LEU A 51 -6.38 -4.00 -2.00
CA LEU A 51 -5.87 -5.36 -1.83
C LEU A 51 -6.76 -6.38 -2.55
N VAL A 52 -6.25 -7.59 -2.76
CA VAL A 52 -7.00 -8.69 -3.41
C VAL A 52 -8.31 -9.03 -2.68
N ASP A 53 -8.32 -8.91 -1.35
CA ASP A 53 -9.50 -9.12 -0.49
C ASP A 53 -10.51 -7.95 -0.52
N GLY A 54 -10.25 -6.91 -1.31
CA GLY A 54 -11.13 -5.75 -1.47
C GLY A 54 -10.86 -4.60 -0.50
N GLN A 55 -9.97 -4.77 0.48
CA GLN A 55 -9.65 -3.71 1.44
C GLN A 55 -8.89 -2.57 0.76
N VAL A 56 -9.11 -1.33 1.23
CA VAL A 56 -8.52 -0.12 0.63
C VAL A 56 -7.79 0.69 1.69
N GLY A 57 -6.54 1.04 1.40
CA GLY A 57 -5.70 1.79 2.32
C GLY A 57 -4.51 2.47 1.66
N ARG A 58 -3.65 3.06 2.49
CA ARG A 58 -2.40 3.71 2.06
C ARG A 58 -1.23 2.78 2.39
N VAL A 59 -0.37 2.51 1.41
CA VAL A 59 0.84 1.69 1.63
C VAL A 59 1.77 2.40 2.61
N LYS A 60 2.23 1.66 3.61
CA LYS A 60 3.23 2.11 4.59
C LYS A 60 4.54 1.35 4.48
N GLN A 61 4.48 0.09 4.05
CA GLN A 61 5.66 -0.73 3.87
C GLN A 61 5.44 -1.69 2.70
N ILE A 62 6.45 -1.81 1.85
CA ILE A 62 6.52 -2.84 0.81
C ILE A 62 7.32 -4.01 1.39
N LEU A 63 6.75 -5.21 1.35
CA LEU A 63 7.31 -6.42 1.97
C LEU A 63 8.08 -7.30 0.99
N THR A 64 7.99 -7.02 -0.31
CA THR A 64 8.75 -7.76 -1.32
C THR A 64 10.24 -7.48 -1.18
N ASN A 65 10.96 -8.41 -0.56
CA ASN A 65 12.39 -8.58 -0.74
C ASN A 65 12.59 -9.18 -2.14
N HIS A 66 13.14 -8.39 -3.05
CA HIS A 66 13.78 -8.95 -4.22
C HIS A 66 15.03 -9.71 -3.73
N ASN A 67 15.08 -11.01 -4.00
CA ASN A 67 16.31 -11.79 -3.97
C ASN A 67 16.98 -11.71 -5.34
#